data_AF-A0A1B6M193-F1
#
_entry.id   AF-A0A1B6M193-F1
#
_cell.length_a   1.000
_cell.length_b   1.000
_cell.length_c   1.000
_cell.angle_alpha   90.00
_cell.angle_beta   90.00
_cell.angle_gamma   90.00
#
_symmetry.space_group_name_H-M   'P 1'
#
loop_
_entity.id
_entity.type
_entity.pdbx_description
1 polymer ?
#
loop_
_entity_poly.entity_id
_entity_poly.type
_entity_poly.pdbx_seq_one_letter_code
_entity_poly.pdbx_strand_id
1 'polypeptide(L)'
;MIGKSKNPRCCKGVQSFPMDYTSNKKSCMNSGVFEKWLTDLDRQMKEKILLFIDNATAHSDIPKMKNVKIEFLPPNTTSKLQPLDQGIIKNFKVHYRKEVVRLFLRDLEDKNPIKISILDAMWMASKAWNNVTENTIKNCFKKSGFKQQVDEEEESVVEDYLIVETDNGELASPVLWRQVTQALTLEGLSFEDFVTVDDELATCGQLSDADIRSIFLHCSSNSISLESSGTKLLEQGRKTDLLLHPFPRTRV
;
A
#
# COMPACT_ATOMS: atom_id res chain seq x y z
N MET A 1 -8.54 -1.79 -4.45
CA MET A 1 -9.36 -0.97 -3.52
C MET A 1 -10.56 -1.77 -3.03
N ILE A 2 -10.93 -1.62 -1.75
CA ILE A 2 -12.07 -2.32 -1.14
C ILE A 2 -13.10 -1.29 -0.68
N GLY A 3 -14.39 -1.51 -0.98
CA GLY A 3 -15.47 -0.63 -0.51
C GLY A 3 -16.74 -1.36 -0.06
N LYS A 4 -17.76 -0.62 0.37
CA LYS A 4 -19.02 -1.21 0.88
C LYS A 4 -19.97 -1.63 -0.24
N SER A 5 -20.07 -0.82 -1.29
CA SER A 5 -21.03 -1.03 -2.36
C SER A 5 -20.42 -1.87 -3.48
N LYS A 6 -21.12 -2.91 -3.93
CA LYS A 6 -20.69 -3.70 -5.09
C LYS A 6 -20.58 -2.85 -6.37
N ASN A 7 -21.47 -1.89 -6.53
CA ASN A 7 -21.52 -0.99 -7.69
C ASN A 7 -21.62 0.47 -7.20
N PRO A 8 -20.50 1.13 -6.89
CA PRO A 8 -20.51 2.54 -6.50
C PRO A 8 -21.08 3.41 -7.63
N ARG A 9 -21.95 4.37 -7.30
CA ARG A 9 -22.61 5.22 -8.31
C ARG A 9 -21.62 5.99 -9.19
N CYS A 10 -20.52 6.46 -8.63
CA CYS A 10 -19.45 7.16 -9.37
C CYS A 10 -18.70 6.27 -10.36
N CYS A 11 -18.82 4.95 -10.26
CA CYS A 11 -18.19 4.00 -11.17
C CYS A 11 -19.10 3.61 -12.35
N LYS A 12 -20.34 4.11 -12.39
CA LYS A 12 -21.29 3.78 -13.46
C LYS A 12 -20.81 4.37 -14.79
N GLY A 13 -20.66 3.52 -15.81
CA GLY A 13 -20.22 3.93 -17.15
C GLY A 13 -18.70 4.10 -17.32
N VAL A 14 -17.93 3.79 -16.27
CA VAL A 14 -16.46 3.78 -16.34
C VAL A 14 -16.00 2.50 -17.04
N GLN A 15 -15.19 2.65 -18.09
CA GLN A 15 -14.73 1.53 -18.91
C GLN A 15 -13.55 0.77 -18.31
N SER A 16 -12.68 1.47 -17.60
CA SER A 16 -11.49 0.88 -16.96
C SER A 16 -11.19 1.54 -15.63
N PHE A 17 -10.68 0.74 -14.70
CA PHE A 17 -10.21 1.19 -13.40
C PHE A 17 -8.68 1.11 -13.35
N PRO A 18 -8.02 2.01 -12.59
CA PRO A 18 -6.56 1.97 -12.45
C PRO A 18 -6.07 0.87 -11.51
N MET A 19 -6.99 0.18 -10.82
CA MET A 19 -6.73 -0.94 -9.93
C MET A 19 -8.00 -1.76 -9.73
N ASP A 20 -7.84 -2.99 -9.25
CA ASP A 20 -8.97 -3.85 -8.89
C ASP A 20 -9.87 -3.23 -7.82
N TYR A 21 -11.16 -3.50 -7.94
CA TYR A 21 -12.17 -3.15 -6.96
C TYR A 21 -12.86 -4.40 -6.42
N THR A 22 -13.04 -4.47 -5.11
CA THR A 22 -13.86 -5.50 -4.47
C THR A 22 -14.74 -4.86 -3.41
N SER A 23 -15.92 -5.43 -3.19
CA SER A 23 -16.83 -4.94 -2.15
C SER A 23 -17.06 -5.98 -1.05
N ASN A 24 -17.05 -5.54 0.20
CA ASN A 24 -17.58 -6.30 1.32
C ASN A 24 -18.18 -5.35 2.38
N LYS A 25 -18.96 -5.89 3.31
CA LYS A 25 -19.71 -5.07 4.29
C LYS A 25 -18.81 -4.18 5.16
N LYS A 26 -17.59 -4.62 5.45
CA LYS A 26 -16.64 -3.94 6.34
C LYS A 26 -15.71 -2.96 5.60
N SER A 27 -15.64 -3.02 4.28
CA SER A 27 -14.62 -2.34 3.46
C SER A 27 -13.18 -2.64 3.89
N CYS A 28 -12.91 -3.83 4.43
CA CYS A 28 -11.60 -4.20 4.94
C CYS A 28 -11.06 -5.44 4.23
N MET A 29 -9.75 -5.68 4.36
CA MET A 29 -9.16 -6.96 3.96
C MET A 29 -9.80 -8.09 4.79
N ASN A 30 -10.02 -9.24 4.18
CA ASN A 30 -10.39 -10.48 4.85
C ASN A 30 -9.71 -11.65 4.13
N SER A 31 -9.77 -12.86 4.71
CA SER A 31 -9.02 -14.00 4.18
C SER A 31 -9.41 -14.37 2.75
N GLY A 32 -10.71 -14.39 2.42
CA GLY A 32 -11.15 -14.67 1.03
C GLY A 32 -10.70 -13.62 0.01
N VAL A 33 -10.67 -12.33 0.37
CA VAL A 33 -10.14 -11.27 -0.51
C VAL A 33 -8.63 -11.42 -0.68
N PHE A 34 -7.93 -11.75 0.40
CA PHE A 34 -6.48 -11.96 0.40
C PHE A 34 -6.07 -13.20 -0.42
N GLU A 35 -6.76 -14.32 -0.23
CA GLU A 35 -6.56 -15.57 -0.98
C GLU A 35 -6.75 -15.36 -2.49
N LYS A 36 -7.83 -14.65 -2.88
CA LYS A 36 -8.06 -14.28 -4.29
C LYS A 36 -6.90 -13.45 -4.83
N TRP A 37 -6.47 -12.43 -4.08
CA TRP A 37 -5.36 -11.58 -4.49
C TRP A 37 -4.05 -12.37 -4.66
N LEU A 38 -3.73 -13.28 -3.73
CA LEU A 38 -2.57 -14.17 -3.83
C LEU A 38 -2.64 -15.07 -5.06
N THR A 39 -3.81 -15.65 -5.34
CA THR A 39 -4.01 -16.51 -6.51
C THR A 39 -3.82 -15.74 -7.81
N ASP A 40 -4.29 -14.49 -7.87
CA ASP A 40 -4.11 -13.63 -9.04
C ASP A 40 -2.66 -13.18 -9.20
N LEU A 41 -1.96 -12.90 -8.09
CA LEU A 41 -0.52 -12.61 -8.09
C LEU A 41 0.27 -13.81 -8.62
N ASP A 42 0.05 -15.01 -8.08
CA ASP A 42 0.74 -16.24 -8.50
C ASP A 42 0.62 -16.51 -10.00
N ARG A 43 -0.57 -16.23 -10.57
CA ARG A 43 -0.82 -16.36 -12.01
C ARG A 43 -0.08 -15.31 -12.85
N GLN A 44 0.13 -14.11 -12.31
CA GLN A 44 0.80 -13.02 -13.01
C GLN A 44 2.32 -13.18 -13.00
N MET A 45 2.87 -13.79 -11.96
CA MET A 45 4.31 -14.01 -11.84
C MET A 45 4.81 -15.04 -12.86
N LYS A 46 5.80 -14.64 -13.65
CA LYS A 46 6.51 -15.52 -14.59
C LYS A 46 7.71 -16.22 -13.96
N GLU A 47 8.23 -15.64 -12.89
CA GLU A 47 9.38 -16.11 -12.13
C GLU A 47 8.98 -16.34 -10.67
N LYS A 48 9.79 -17.12 -9.94
CA LYS A 48 9.50 -17.41 -8.55
C LYS A 48 9.89 -16.21 -7.67
N ILE A 49 8.96 -15.76 -6.84
CA ILE A 49 9.19 -14.68 -5.88
C ILE A 49 8.94 -15.12 -4.44
N LEU A 50 9.57 -14.40 -3.52
CA LEU A 50 9.37 -14.51 -2.08
C LEU A 50 8.58 -13.28 -1.59
N LEU A 51 7.43 -13.52 -0.98
CA LEU A 51 6.56 -12.49 -0.43
C LEU A 51 6.59 -12.54 1.10
N PHE A 52 7.04 -11.44 1.71
CA PHE A 52 7.01 -11.26 3.17
C PHE A 52 5.68 -10.62 3.59
N ILE A 53 4.99 -11.21 4.56
CA ILE A 53 3.73 -10.68 5.10
C ILE A 53 3.72 -10.69 6.62
N ASP A 54 2.89 -9.83 7.22
CA ASP A 54 2.67 -9.84 8.67
C ASP A 54 1.71 -10.97 9.09
N ASN A 55 1.51 -11.12 10.40
CA ASN A 55 0.63 -12.14 10.98
C ASN A 55 -0.82 -11.65 11.15
N ALA A 56 -1.31 -10.76 10.29
CA ALA A 56 -2.70 -10.32 10.35
C ALA A 56 -3.68 -11.49 10.19
N THR A 57 -4.83 -11.44 10.86
CA THR A 57 -5.85 -12.50 10.79
C THR A 57 -6.38 -12.73 9.38
N ALA A 58 -6.35 -11.70 8.53
CA ALA A 58 -6.70 -11.80 7.12
C ALA A 58 -5.71 -12.65 6.29
N HIS A 59 -4.52 -12.95 6.82
CA HIS A 59 -3.49 -13.73 6.14
C HIS A 59 -3.49 -15.22 6.54
N SER A 60 -4.60 -15.70 7.12
CA SER A 60 -4.74 -17.07 7.64
C SER A 60 -4.88 -18.12 6.54
N ASP A 61 -5.50 -17.78 5.41
CA ASP A 61 -5.81 -18.73 4.33
C ASP A 61 -4.83 -18.56 3.17
N ILE A 62 -3.78 -19.40 3.13
CA ILE A 62 -2.77 -19.39 2.06
C ILE A 62 -3.08 -20.47 1.02
N PRO A 63 -3.38 -20.12 -0.24
CA PRO A 63 -3.62 -21.09 -1.29
C PRO A 63 -2.32 -21.79 -1.71
N LYS A 64 -2.45 -22.95 -2.36
CA LYS A 64 -1.31 -23.62 -3.00
C LYS A 64 -0.89 -22.81 -4.23
N MET A 65 0.36 -22.34 -4.24
CA MET A 65 0.92 -21.45 -5.27
C MET A 65 2.15 -22.07 -5.92
N LYS A 66 2.43 -21.69 -7.17
CA LYS A 66 3.55 -22.24 -7.96
C LYS A 66 4.76 -21.30 -8.03
N ASN A 67 4.47 -20.02 -8.14
CA ASN A 67 5.43 -18.95 -8.41
C ASN A 67 5.65 -18.07 -7.16
N VAL A 68 4.68 -17.97 -6.27
CA VAL A 68 4.81 -17.17 -5.04
C VAL A 68 5.05 -18.07 -3.84
N LYS A 69 6.18 -17.86 -3.15
CA LYS A 69 6.44 -18.41 -1.82
C LYS A 69 6.17 -17.32 -0.79
N ILE A 70 5.43 -17.66 0.28
CA ILE A 70 5.16 -16.74 1.39
C ILE A 70 6.07 -17.05 2.56
N GLU A 71 6.59 -16.01 3.20
CA GLU A 71 7.25 -16.07 4.51
C GLU A 71 6.59 -15.05 5.45
N PHE A 72 6.25 -15.50 6.65
CA PHE A 72 5.71 -14.61 7.67
C PHE A 72 6.85 -13.91 8.39
N LEU A 73 6.71 -12.61 8.59
CA LEU A 73 7.57 -11.87 9.48
C LEU A 73 7.36 -12.36 10.93
N PRO A 74 8.36 -12.23 11.82
CA PRO A 74 8.19 -12.59 13.22
C PRO A 74 6.93 -11.96 13.85
N PRO A 75 6.20 -12.66 14.74
CA PRO A 75 5.08 -12.06 15.45
C PRO A 75 5.52 -10.80 16.20
N ASN A 76 4.64 -9.78 16.24
CA ASN A 76 4.95 -8.47 16.86
C ASN A 76 6.22 -7.81 16.32
N THR A 77 6.53 -8.05 15.04
CA THR A 77 7.59 -7.33 14.36
C THR A 77 7.35 -5.83 14.52
N THR A 78 8.25 -5.15 15.24
CA THR A 78 8.25 -3.69 15.30
C THR A 78 8.40 -3.16 13.88
N SER A 79 7.84 -1.99 13.58
CA SER A 79 7.97 -1.27 12.29
C SER A 79 9.38 -1.30 11.67
N LYS A 80 10.42 -1.50 12.49
CA LYS A 80 11.82 -1.73 12.11
C LYS A 80 12.05 -2.81 11.03
N LEU A 81 11.36 -3.95 11.05
CA LEU A 81 11.63 -5.02 10.07
C LEU A 81 10.62 -5.04 8.90
N GLN A 82 9.63 -4.15 8.89
CA GLN A 82 8.63 -4.10 7.82
C GLN A 82 9.02 -3.01 6.82
N PRO A 83 9.41 -3.35 5.58
CA PRO A 83 9.81 -2.34 4.59
C PRO A 83 8.72 -1.32 4.28
N LEU A 84 7.45 -1.73 4.37
CA LEU A 84 6.33 -0.81 4.17
C LEU A 84 6.32 0.32 5.22
N ASP A 85 6.66 0.00 6.47
CA ASP A 85 6.73 0.95 7.59
C ASP A 85 8.06 1.72 7.65
N GLN A 86 9.07 1.31 6.88
CA GLN A 86 10.37 2.00 6.79
C GLN A 86 10.37 3.24 5.87
N GLY A 87 9.20 3.66 5.37
CA GLY A 87 9.06 4.89 4.60
C GLY A 87 8.17 4.80 3.37
N ILE A 88 7.88 3.58 2.87
CA ILE A 88 7.04 3.40 1.68
C ILE A 88 5.63 3.93 1.93
N ILE A 89 5.01 3.58 3.07
CA ILE A 89 3.68 4.07 3.44
C ILE A 89 3.69 5.59 3.60
N LYS A 90 4.70 6.15 4.29
CA LYS A 90 4.82 7.61 4.46
C LYS A 90 4.90 8.32 3.11
N ASN A 91 5.77 7.84 2.21
CA ASN A 91 5.95 8.43 0.89
C ASN A 91 4.68 8.32 0.04
N PHE A 92 4.00 7.17 0.07
CA PHE A 92 2.69 6.99 -0.55
C PHE A 92 1.65 7.99 -0.02
N LYS A 93 1.54 8.16 1.31
CA LYS A 93 0.62 9.12 1.95
C LYS A 93 0.90 10.54 1.46
N VAL A 94 2.17 10.97 1.44
CA VAL A 94 2.57 12.29 0.91
C VAL A 94 2.07 12.48 -0.52
N HIS A 95 2.31 11.52 -1.41
CA HIS A 95 1.87 11.63 -2.81
C HIS A 95 0.35 11.61 -2.95
N TYR A 96 -0.35 10.78 -2.18
CA TYR A 96 -1.81 10.72 -2.17
C TYR A 96 -2.42 12.05 -1.71
N ARG A 97 -1.89 12.62 -0.62
CA ARG A 97 -2.34 13.89 -0.04
C ARG A 97 -2.10 15.07 -0.98
N LYS A 98 -1.01 15.05 -1.75
CA LYS A 98 -0.79 16.01 -2.84
C LYS A 98 -1.90 15.94 -3.90
N GLU A 99 -2.37 14.76 -4.27
CA GLU A 99 -3.50 14.63 -5.22
C GLU A 99 -4.82 15.13 -4.61
N VAL A 100 -5.05 14.90 -3.32
CA VAL A 100 -6.21 15.44 -2.61
C VAL A 100 -6.21 16.97 -2.62
N VAL A 101 -5.06 17.60 -2.33
CA VAL A 101 -4.89 19.06 -2.39
C VAL A 101 -5.19 19.60 -3.79
N ARG A 102 -4.71 18.93 -4.84
CA ARG A 102 -5.01 19.32 -6.24
C ARG A 102 -6.50 19.24 -6.55
N LEU A 103 -7.18 18.19 -6.10
CA LEU A 103 -8.62 18.05 -6.26
C LEU A 103 -9.37 19.18 -5.55
N PHE A 104 -8.97 19.53 -4.32
CA PHE A 104 -9.58 20.62 -3.57
C PHE A 104 -9.44 21.96 -4.28
N LEU A 105 -8.24 22.28 -4.77
CA LEU A 105 -8.01 23.53 -5.49
C LEU A 105 -8.87 23.63 -6.76
N ARG A 106 -8.93 22.55 -7.55
CA ARG A 106 -9.80 22.49 -8.73
C ARG A 106 -11.27 22.69 -8.36
N ASP A 107 -11.78 21.96 -7.37
CA ASP A 107 -13.19 22.05 -6.99
C ASP A 107 -13.52 23.43 -6.40
N LEU A 108 -12.59 24.07 -5.68
CA LEU A 108 -12.74 25.45 -5.19
C LEU A 108 -12.80 26.47 -6.33
N GLU A 109 -11.92 26.34 -7.33
CA GLU A 109 -11.90 27.20 -8.52
C GLU A 109 -13.21 27.09 -9.31
N ASP A 110 -13.69 25.86 -9.52
CA ASP A 110 -14.93 25.57 -10.23
C ASP A 110 -16.20 25.82 -9.39
N LYS A 111 -16.06 26.18 -8.11
CA LYS A 111 -17.16 26.32 -7.12
C LYS A 111 -18.00 25.04 -6.97
N ASN A 112 -17.37 23.89 -7.18
CA ASN A 112 -17.96 22.58 -6.97
C ASN A 112 -17.90 22.18 -5.49
N PRO A 113 -18.86 21.36 -5.01
CA PRO A 113 -18.77 20.80 -3.67
C PRO A 113 -17.56 19.87 -3.58
N ILE A 114 -16.64 20.15 -2.64
CA ILE A 114 -15.47 19.32 -2.39
C ILE A 114 -15.94 17.93 -1.96
N LYS A 115 -15.75 16.95 -2.83
CA LYS A 115 -16.16 15.58 -2.58
C LYS A 115 -15.24 14.59 -3.28
N ILE A 116 -14.59 13.75 -2.50
CA ILE A 116 -13.80 12.63 -3.01
C ILE A 116 -14.71 11.43 -3.18
N SER A 117 -14.91 10.98 -4.42
CA SER A 117 -15.56 9.70 -4.71
C SER A 117 -14.56 8.54 -4.60
N ILE A 118 -15.05 7.29 -4.54
CA ILE A 118 -14.17 6.12 -4.57
C ILE A 118 -13.40 6.04 -5.89
N LEU A 119 -13.98 6.52 -7.00
CA LEU A 119 -13.29 6.57 -8.28
C LEU A 119 -12.11 7.55 -8.24
N ASP A 120 -12.31 8.74 -7.66
CA ASP A 120 -11.22 9.71 -7.44
C ASP A 120 -10.13 9.08 -6.58
N ALA A 121 -10.51 8.43 -5.47
CA ALA A 121 -9.58 7.75 -4.58
C ALA A 121 -8.75 6.67 -5.31
N MET A 122 -9.35 5.90 -6.23
CA MET A 122 -8.64 4.90 -7.03
C MET A 122 -7.58 5.55 -7.93
N TRP A 123 -7.93 6.63 -8.63
CA TRP A 123 -6.98 7.34 -9.49
C TRP A 123 -5.88 8.04 -8.70
N MET A 124 -6.22 8.68 -7.58
CA MET A 124 -5.26 9.31 -6.67
C MET A 124 -4.31 8.27 -6.08
N ALA A 125 -4.80 7.12 -5.64
CA ALA A 125 -3.97 6.03 -5.11
C ALA A 125 -3.03 5.46 -6.19
N SER A 126 -3.53 5.25 -7.42
CA SER A 126 -2.68 4.79 -8.52
C SER A 126 -1.58 5.79 -8.87
N LYS A 127 -1.92 7.08 -8.96
CA LYS A 127 -0.94 8.14 -9.22
C LYS A 127 0.07 8.28 -8.08
N ALA A 128 -0.38 8.19 -6.84
CA ALA A 128 0.49 8.23 -5.67
C ALA A 128 1.49 7.09 -5.67
N TRP A 129 1.03 5.86 -5.95
CA TRP A 129 1.89 4.69 -6.04
C TRP A 129 2.95 4.81 -7.13
N ASN A 130 2.56 5.28 -8.32
CA ASN A 130 3.48 5.46 -9.45
C ASN A 130 4.58 6.51 -9.18
N ASN A 131 4.37 7.39 -8.19
CA ASN A 131 5.35 8.39 -7.78
C ASN A 131 6.27 7.89 -6.65
N VAL A 132 5.97 6.76 -5.99
CA VAL A 132 6.90 6.15 -5.04
C VAL A 132 8.09 5.61 -5.83
N THR A 133 9.29 6.15 -5.56
CA THR A 133 10.46 5.83 -6.35
C THR A 133 11.03 4.44 -6.03
N GLU A 134 11.70 3.84 -7.00
CA GLU A 134 12.41 2.57 -6.80
C GLU A 134 13.53 2.71 -5.75
N ASN A 135 14.20 3.87 -5.70
CA ASN A 135 15.23 4.17 -4.70
C ASN A 135 14.65 4.17 -3.28
N THR A 136 13.49 4.83 -3.09
CA THR A 136 12.76 4.82 -1.82
C THR A 136 12.46 3.39 -1.38
N ILE A 137 11.96 2.55 -2.28
CA ILE A 137 11.65 1.14 -1.97
C ILE A 137 12.93 0.40 -1.57
N LYS A 138 13.99 0.46 -2.39
CA LYS A 138 15.27 -0.19 -2.09
C LYS A 138 15.83 0.21 -0.74
N ASN A 139 15.82 1.51 -0.43
CA ASN A 139 16.31 2.04 0.84
C ASN A 139 15.49 1.55 2.04
N CYS A 140 14.16 1.45 1.90
CA CYS A 140 13.29 0.92 2.94
C CYS A 140 13.56 -0.57 3.21
N PHE A 141 13.81 -1.36 2.16
CA PHE A 141 14.22 -2.76 2.30
C PHE A 141 15.60 -2.88 2.96
N LYS A 142 16.60 -2.10 2.52
CA LYS A 142 17.93 -2.07 3.14
C LYS A 142 17.86 -1.73 4.64
N LYS A 143 17.05 -0.73 5.01
CA LYS A 143 16.81 -0.32 6.41
C LYS A 143 16.12 -1.40 7.24
N SER A 144 15.27 -2.21 6.62
CA SER A 144 14.61 -3.35 7.27
C SER A 144 15.50 -4.58 7.44
N GLY A 145 16.78 -4.49 7.05
CA GLY A 145 17.75 -5.58 7.18
C GLY A 145 17.91 -6.44 5.92
N PHE A 146 17.21 -6.13 4.83
CA PHE A 146 17.41 -6.80 3.54
C PHE A 146 18.64 -6.21 2.84
N LYS A 147 19.83 -6.62 3.29
CA LYS A 147 21.12 -6.21 2.72
C LYS A 147 21.71 -7.31 1.84
N GLN A 148 22.30 -6.94 0.71
CA GLN A 148 23.10 -7.85 -0.10
C GLN A 148 24.48 -8.01 0.56
N GLN A 149 25.07 -9.21 0.51
CA GLN A 149 26.37 -9.48 1.15
C GLN A 149 27.58 -8.77 0.50
N VAL A 150 27.37 -7.83 -0.43
CA VAL A 150 28.45 -7.20 -1.22
C VAL A 150 28.48 -5.67 -1.11
N ASP A 151 27.52 -5.04 -0.43
CA ASP A 151 27.51 -3.57 -0.32
C ASP A 151 28.32 -3.13 0.92
N GLU A 152 29.65 -3.24 0.88
CA GLU A 152 30.56 -2.39 1.66
C GLU A 152 30.76 -1.07 0.90
N GLU A 153 29.71 -0.28 0.73
CA GLU A 153 29.82 1.10 0.25
C GLU A 153 28.97 2.03 1.13
N GLU A 154 29.52 3.23 1.30
CA GLU A 154 29.35 4.18 2.40
C GLU A 154 27.91 4.35 2.90
N GLU A 155 27.79 4.32 4.22
CA GLU A 155 26.61 4.73 4.98
C GLU A 155 26.42 6.25 4.83
N SER A 156 25.96 6.68 3.65
CA SER A 156 25.43 8.03 3.51
C SER A 156 24.13 8.08 4.31
N VAL A 157 24.23 8.63 5.51
CA VAL A 157 23.10 9.10 6.30
C VAL A 157 22.51 10.30 5.56
N VAL A 158 21.90 10.06 4.40
CA VAL A 158 20.96 11.01 3.84
C VAL A 158 19.67 10.79 4.60
N GLU A 159 19.30 11.82 5.35
CA GLU A 159 17.96 12.12 5.87
C GLU A 159 16.94 12.24 4.71
N ASP A 160 16.93 11.28 3.80
CA ASP A 160 16.18 11.23 2.52
C ASP A 160 14.67 11.08 2.74
N TYR A 161 14.21 11.11 3.99
CA TYR A 161 12.78 11.11 4.32
C TYR A 161 12.10 12.44 4.00
N LEU A 162 12.86 13.50 3.74
CA LEU A 162 12.32 14.83 3.44
C LEU A 162 12.54 15.30 2.02
N ILE A 163 13.47 14.70 1.27
CA ILE A 163 13.67 15.07 -0.13
C ILE A 163 12.77 14.19 -0.98
N VAL A 164 11.52 14.64 -1.13
CA VAL A 164 10.73 14.27 -2.30
C VAL A 164 11.42 14.95 -3.49
N GLU A 165 12.50 14.36 -4.01
CA GLU A 165 13.00 14.72 -5.34
C GLU A 165 11.93 14.28 -6.33
N THR A 166 10.98 15.17 -6.60
CA THR A 166 10.26 15.12 -7.86
C THR A 166 11.25 15.57 -8.92
N ASP A 167 11.49 14.72 -9.93
CA ASP A 167 12.28 15.01 -11.14
C ASP A 167 11.85 16.29 -11.92
N ASN A 168 10.86 17.01 -11.42
CA ASN A 168 10.57 18.38 -11.80
C ASN A 168 10.67 19.23 -10.54
N GLY A 169 11.77 19.96 -10.40
CA GLY A 169 12.01 20.87 -9.29
C GLY A 169 10.85 21.83 -9.11
N GLU A 170 10.11 21.65 -8.02
CA GLU A 170 9.45 22.73 -7.29
C GLU A 170 8.81 22.16 -6.02
N LEU A 171 8.83 22.98 -4.98
CA LEU A 171 8.11 22.86 -3.72
C LEU A 171 6.57 22.77 -3.94
N ALA A 172 6.08 21.75 -4.63
CA ALA A 172 4.66 21.64 -4.99
C ALA A 172 3.74 21.22 -3.82
N SER A 173 4.29 20.90 -2.63
CA SER A 173 3.48 20.60 -1.44
C SER A 173 3.17 21.84 -0.60
N PRO A 174 4.16 22.64 -0.16
CA PRO A 174 3.89 23.76 0.74
C PRO A 174 3.09 24.89 0.09
N VAL A 175 3.33 25.17 -1.19
CA VAL A 175 2.65 26.27 -1.91
C VAL A 175 1.18 25.94 -2.17
N LEU A 176 0.90 24.76 -2.75
CA LEU A 176 -0.49 24.32 -2.98
C LEU A 176 -1.25 24.14 -1.65
N TRP A 177 -0.58 23.64 -0.61
CA TRP A 177 -1.17 23.53 0.71
C TRP A 177 -1.56 24.90 1.28
N ARG A 178 -0.69 25.91 1.15
CA ARG A 178 -0.98 27.28 1.57
C ARG A 178 -2.19 27.87 0.87
N GLN A 179 -2.38 27.57 -0.41
CA GLN A 179 -3.58 28.00 -1.16
C GLN A 179 -4.85 27.35 -0.58
N VAL A 180 -4.81 26.05 -0.28
CA VAL A 180 -5.94 25.34 0.34
C VAL A 180 -6.25 25.89 1.73
N THR A 181 -5.24 26.07 2.58
CA THR A 181 -5.48 26.59 3.94
C THR A 181 -6.02 28.01 3.92
N GLN A 182 -5.52 28.86 3.02
CA GLN A 182 -6.07 30.21 2.83
C GLN A 182 -7.52 30.19 2.33
N ALA A 183 -7.83 29.36 1.33
CA ALA A 183 -9.18 29.28 0.76
C ALA A 183 -10.21 28.71 1.75
N LEU A 184 -9.78 27.81 2.64
CA LEU A 184 -10.62 27.17 3.66
C LEU A 184 -10.54 27.85 5.03
N THR A 185 -9.82 28.98 5.15
CA THR A 185 -9.61 29.71 6.42
C THR A 185 -9.06 28.83 7.56
N LEU A 186 -8.13 27.92 7.21
CA LEU A 186 -7.46 27.04 8.17
C LEU A 186 -6.18 27.70 8.67
N GLU A 187 -6.04 27.84 9.98
CA GLU A 187 -4.85 28.43 10.61
C GLU A 187 -4.01 27.37 11.32
N GLY A 188 -2.69 27.56 11.31
CA GLY A 188 -1.74 26.75 12.08
C GLY A 188 -1.48 25.32 11.59
N LEU A 189 -2.10 24.88 10.49
CA LEU A 189 -1.92 23.52 9.96
C LEU A 189 -0.81 23.46 8.91
N SER A 190 0.21 22.66 9.17
CA SER A 190 1.24 22.33 8.18
C SER A 190 0.76 21.24 7.22
N PHE A 191 1.46 21.07 6.10
CA PHE A 191 1.17 19.96 5.19
C PHE A 191 1.49 18.61 5.84
N GLU A 192 2.51 18.54 6.73
CA GLU A 192 2.84 17.30 7.43
C GLU A 192 1.69 16.89 8.37
N ASP A 193 1.06 17.84 9.07
CA ASP A 193 -0.12 17.56 9.90
C ASP A 193 -1.25 16.95 9.08
N PHE A 194 -1.43 17.41 7.83
CA PHE A 194 -2.41 16.83 6.92
C PHE A 194 -2.03 15.43 6.42
N VAL A 195 -0.73 15.16 6.26
CA VAL A 195 -0.23 13.84 5.85
C VAL A 195 -0.41 12.81 6.95
N THR A 196 -0.18 13.18 8.21
CA THR A 196 -0.16 12.29 9.38
C THR A 196 -1.49 12.23 10.14
N VAL A 197 -2.51 13.00 9.71
CA VAL A 197 -3.82 13.06 10.37
C VAL A 197 -4.50 11.70 10.60
N ASP A 198 -4.15 10.68 9.81
CA ASP A 198 -4.69 9.32 9.89
C ASP A 198 -3.77 8.30 10.58
N ASP A 199 -2.63 8.72 11.16
CA ASP A 199 -1.68 7.80 11.80
C ASP A 199 -2.28 7.07 13.03
N GLU A 200 -3.21 7.71 13.73
CA GLU A 200 -3.91 7.13 14.88
C GLU A 200 -5.22 6.42 14.51
N LEU A 201 -5.59 6.40 13.22
CA LEU A 201 -6.85 5.80 12.79
C LEU A 201 -6.72 4.28 12.71
N ALA A 202 -7.61 3.57 13.41
CA ALA A 202 -7.69 2.11 13.31
C ALA A 202 -8.03 1.68 11.87
N THR A 203 -7.08 1.00 11.20
CA THR A 203 -7.18 0.60 9.79
C THR A 203 -8.00 -0.67 9.55
N CYS A 204 -8.31 -1.42 10.59
CA CYS A 204 -9.21 -2.57 10.57
C CYS A 204 -10.38 -2.34 11.52
N GLY A 205 -11.62 -2.56 11.04
CA GLY A 205 -12.79 -2.53 11.90
C GLY A 205 -12.66 -3.58 13.00
N GLN A 206 -12.97 -3.22 14.25
CA GLN A 206 -12.99 -4.18 15.35
C GLN A 206 -13.86 -5.37 14.94
N LEU A 207 -13.25 -6.56 14.92
CA LEU A 207 -13.99 -7.80 14.74
C LEU A 207 -14.96 -7.91 15.91
N SER A 208 -16.23 -8.16 15.62
CA SER A 208 -17.18 -8.49 16.69
C SER A 208 -16.82 -9.85 17.28
N ASP A 209 -17.20 -10.13 18.53
CA ASP A 209 -16.99 -11.45 19.15
C ASP A 209 -17.54 -12.61 18.29
N ALA A 210 -18.58 -12.34 17.50
CA ALA A 210 -19.14 -13.30 16.55
C ALA A 210 -18.18 -13.61 15.39
N ASP A 211 -17.46 -12.60 14.88
CA ASP A 211 -16.45 -12.79 13.84
C ASP A 211 -15.25 -13.60 14.39
N ILE A 212 -14.81 -13.32 15.61
CA ILE A 212 -13.73 -14.04 16.29
C ILE A 212 -14.08 -15.53 16.47
N ARG A 213 -15.33 -15.83 16.88
CA ARG A 213 -15.79 -17.22 17.05
C ARG A 213 -15.80 -18.00 15.74
N SER A 214 -16.13 -17.36 14.62
CA SER A 214 -16.13 -18.02 13.30
C SER A 214 -14.72 -18.41 12.84
N ILE A 215 -13.71 -17.58 13.16
CA ILE A 215 -12.29 -17.84 12.85
C ILE A 215 -11.78 -19.03 13.66
N PHE A 216 -12.12 -19.09 14.95
CA PHE A 216 -11.64 -20.16 15.86
C PHE A 216 -12.12 -21.56 15.44
N LEU A 217 -13.34 -21.65 14.91
CA LEU A 217 -13.92 -22.92 14.45
C LEU A 217 -13.26 -23.44 13.16
N HIS A 218 -12.63 -22.57 12.36
CA HIS A 218 -11.93 -22.95 11.13
C HIS A 218 -10.48 -23.41 11.41
N CYS A 219 -9.76 -22.74 12.31
CA CYS A 219 -8.36 -23.05 12.61
C CYS A 219 -8.14 -24.41 13.31
N SER A 220 -9.11 -24.94 14.05
CA SER A 220 -8.97 -26.23 14.75
C SER A 220 -8.89 -27.46 13.83
N SER A 221 -9.03 -27.29 12.52
CA SER A 221 -9.12 -28.41 11.56
C SER A 221 -7.81 -28.74 10.82
N ASN A 222 -6.75 -27.92 10.89
CA ASN A 222 -5.62 -28.01 9.93
C ASN A 222 -4.19 -28.01 10.54
N SER A 223 -3.95 -28.60 11.71
CA SER A 223 -2.58 -28.73 12.25
C SER A 223 -1.87 -30.01 11.81
N ILE A 224 -0.91 -29.95 10.87
CA ILE A 224 0.18 -30.96 10.72
C ILE A 224 1.53 -30.28 10.38
N SER A 225 2.54 -30.70 11.16
CA SER A 225 4.02 -30.61 11.13
C SER A 225 4.72 -30.71 9.75
N LEU A 226 5.97 -30.29 9.44
CA LEU A 226 7.29 -30.44 10.12
C LEU A 226 8.41 -29.72 9.29
N GLU A 227 9.51 -29.35 9.97
CA GLU A 227 10.95 -29.32 9.59
C GLU A 227 11.52 -28.79 8.23
N SER A 228 12.38 -27.76 8.38
CA SER A 228 13.80 -27.64 7.98
C SER A 228 14.32 -28.23 6.65
N SER A 229 14.71 -27.35 5.69
CA SER A 229 16.09 -27.27 5.12
C SER A 229 16.22 -26.33 3.91
N GLY A 230 17.34 -25.59 3.86
CA GLY A 230 18.11 -25.36 2.63
C GLY A 230 17.78 -24.12 1.79
N THR A 231 18.42 -23.00 2.11
CA THR A 231 18.43 -21.75 1.34
C THR A 231 19.30 -21.83 0.08
N LYS A 232 18.80 -21.31 -1.05
CA LYS A 232 19.61 -20.73 -2.14
C LYS A 232 18.90 -19.48 -2.65
N LEU A 233 19.53 -18.33 -2.46
CA LEU A 233 19.13 -17.00 -2.94
C LEU A 233 19.85 -16.71 -4.25
N LEU A 234 19.10 -16.52 -5.33
CA LEU A 234 19.51 -16.01 -6.64
C LEU A 234 18.22 -15.45 -7.27
N GLU A 235 18.19 -14.41 -8.08
CA GLU A 235 18.93 -13.17 -8.26
C GLU A 235 18.12 -12.43 -9.37
N GLN A 236 18.15 -11.10 -9.38
CA GLN A 236 17.72 -10.24 -10.51
C GLN A 236 16.22 -10.18 -10.79
N GLY A 237 15.57 -9.13 -10.27
CA GLY A 237 14.20 -8.77 -10.63
C GLY A 237 14.12 -7.30 -10.98
N ARG A 238 13.59 -7.01 -12.18
CA ARG A 238 13.27 -5.66 -12.65
C ARG A 238 12.17 -5.08 -11.74
N LYS A 239 11.78 -3.83 -11.97
CA LYS A 239 10.69 -3.07 -11.31
C LYS A 239 9.31 -3.76 -11.27
N THR A 240 9.23 -5.05 -11.57
CA THR A 240 8.08 -5.95 -11.53
C THR A 240 8.10 -6.94 -10.36
N ASP A 241 9.23 -7.17 -9.68
CA ASP A 241 9.37 -8.37 -8.83
C ASP A 241 9.42 -8.13 -7.33
N LEU A 242 9.33 -6.87 -6.91
CA LEU A 242 9.09 -6.48 -5.52
C LEU A 242 8.04 -5.41 -5.58
N LEU A 243 6.76 -5.74 -5.34
CA LEU A 243 5.71 -4.83 -4.87
C LEU A 243 4.33 -5.50 -4.96
N LEU A 244 3.45 -5.13 -4.02
CA LEU A 244 2.01 -5.13 -4.21
C LEU A 244 1.68 -4.65 -5.64
N HIS A 245 1.14 -5.54 -6.47
CA HIS A 245 0.69 -5.23 -7.82
C HIS A 245 -0.35 -4.10 -7.80
N PRO A 246 -0.18 -3.04 -8.60
CA PRO A 246 -1.27 -2.56 -9.44
C PRO A 246 -0.98 -2.98 -10.87
N PHE A 247 -1.88 -3.86 -11.35
CA PHE A 247 -2.27 -4.25 -12.71
C PHE A 247 -1.49 -3.78 -13.95
N PRO A 248 -1.44 -4.66 -14.99
CA PRO A 248 -0.62 -4.49 -16.17
C PRO A 248 -1.09 -3.35 -17.08
N ARG A 249 -0.09 -2.65 -17.66
CA ARG A 249 -0.26 -1.71 -18.76
C ARG A 249 -0.88 -2.40 -19.98
N THR A 250 -2.01 -1.88 -20.47
CA THR A 250 -2.39 -2.02 -21.89
C THR A 250 -1.60 -0.98 -22.67
N ARG A 251 -0.70 -1.43 -23.56
CA ARG A 251 -0.19 -0.60 -24.65
C ARG A 251 -1.32 -0.42 -25.67
N VAL A 252 -1.53 0.81 -26.12
CA VAL A 252 -2.10 1.10 -27.45
C VAL A 252 -0.97 0.92 -28.46
#